data_AF-A0A924MBW4-F1
#
_entry.id   AF-A0A924MBW4-F1
#
_cell.length_a   1.000
_cell.length_b   1.000
_cell.length_c   1.000
_cell.angle_alpha   90.00
_cell.angle_beta   90.00
_cell.angle_gamma   90.00
#
_symmetry.space_group_name_H-M   'P 1'
#
loop_
_entity.id
_entity.type
_entity.pdbx_description
1 polymer ?
#
loop_
_entity_poly.entity_id
_entity_poly.type
_entity_poly.pdbx_seq_one_letter_code
_entity_poly.pdbx_strand_id
1 'polypeptide(L)' 'MEKHQEFMRLAIALSRQNIEQGLGGPFGAVIVKDGKIIAKSANT' A
#
# COMPACT_ATOMS: atom_id res chain seq x y z
N MET A 1 10.07 -4.99 -14.03
CA MET A 1 10.42 -4.33 -12.75
C MET A 1 9.63 -3.03 -12.53
N GLU A 2 9.33 -2.21 -13.55
CA GLU A 2 8.59 -0.94 -13.39
C GLU A 2 7.25 -1.08 -12.66
N LYS A 3 6.38 -2.03 -13.09
CA LYS A 3 5.09 -2.29 -12.41
C LYS A 3 5.25 -2.63 -10.92
N HIS A 4 6.29 -3.38 -10.55
CA HIS A 4 6.53 -3.71 -9.15
C HIS A 4 6.82 -2.46 -8.32
N GLN A 5 7.62 -1.53 -8.86
CA GLN A 5 7.89 -0.26 -8.18
C GLN A 5 6.64 0.63 -8.07
N GLU A 6 5.72 0.59 -9.05
CA GLU A 6 4.43 1.28 -8.95
C GLU A 6 3.58 0.75 -7.79
N PHE A 7 3.51 -0.58 -7.65
CA PHE A 7 2.81 -1.20 -6.52
C PHE A 7 3.47 -0.88 -5.18
N MET A 8 4.81 -0.87 -5.12
CA MET A 8 5.53 -0.48 -3.91
C MET A 8 5.30 0.99 -3.55
N ARG A 9 5.26 1.90 -4.53
CA ARG A 9 4.92 3.32 -4.29
C ARG A 9 3.51 3.46 -3.70
N LEU A 10 2.56 2.65 -4.16
CA LEU A 10 1.21 2.63 -3.60
C LEU A 10 1.19 2.11 -2.15
N ALA A 11 1.94 1.04 -1.84
CA ALA A 11 2.06 0.54 -0.46
C ALA A 11 2.63 1.61 0.50
N ILE A 12 3.64 2.35 0.05
CA ILE A 12 4.26 3.44 0.81
C ILE A 12 3.26 4.59 1.00
N ALA A 13 2.50 4.96 -0.03
CA ALA A 13 1.47 5.99 0.07
C ALA A 13 0.39 5.63 1.11
N LEU A 14 -0.04 4.37 1.14
CA LEU A 14 -0.99 3.87 2.14
C LEU A 14 -0.43 3.96 3.57
N SER A 15 0.82 3.57 3.76
CA SER A 15 1.54 3.69 5.05
C SER A 15 1.57 5.15 5.54
N ARG A 16 1.88 6.11 4.65
CA ARG A 16 1.91 7.54 4.98
C ARG A 16 0.52 8.07 5.34
N GLN A 17 -0.49 7.75 4.55
CA GLN A 17 -1.86 8.17 4.83
C GLN A 17 -2.33 7.64 6.20
N ASN A 18 -1.95 6.41 6.55
CA ASN A 18 -2.37 5.78 7.79
C ASN A 18 -1.91 6.53 9.04
N ILE A 19 -0.65 6.99 9.05
CA ILE A 19 -0.11 7.79 10.14
C ILE A 19 -0.64 9.23 10.12
N GLU A 20 -0.85 9.82 8.94
CA GLU A 20 -1.41 11.16 8.79
C GLU A 20 -2.85 11.23 9.34
N GLN A 21 -3.60 10.12 9.24
CA GLN A 21 -4.95 10.00 9.75
C GLN A 21 -5.02 9.46 11.20
N GLY A 22 -3.89 9.09 11.79
CA GLY A 22 -3.85 8.52 13.15
C GLY A 22 -4.57 7.17 13.27
N LEU A 23 -4.70 6.42 12.18
CA LEU A 23 -5.45 5.16 12.13
C LEU A 23 -4.64 3.96 12.63
N GLY A 24 -3.30 4.04 12.60
CA GLY A 24 -2.43 2.95 13.04
C GLY A 24 -0.95 3.20 12.66
N GLY A 25 -0.14 2.14 12.75
CA GLY A 25 1.30 2.22 12.42
C GLY A 25 1.62 2.43 10.93
N PRO A 26 2.86 2.81 10.56
CA PRO A 26 3.28 3.18 9.20
C PRO A 26 3.50 1.96 8.29
N PHE A 27 2.49 1.11 8.15
CA PHE A 27 2.55 -0.09 7.32
C PHE A 27 1.40 -0.11 6.33
N GLY A 28 1.74 -0.32 5.05
CA GLY A 28 0.80 -0.47 3.95
C GLY A 28 1.13 -1.71 3.13
N ALA A 29 0.10 -2.36 2.61
CA ALA A 29 0.22 -3.58 1.83
C ALA A 29 -0.70 -3.54 0.60
N VAL A 30 -0.25 -4.19 -0.47
CA VAL A 30 -1.01 -4.39 -1.71
C VAL A 30 -0.86 -5.83 -2.18
N ILE A 31 -1.96 -6.44 -2.59
CA ILE A 31 -1.98 -7.78 -3.20
C ILE A 31 -2.31 -7.61 -4.69
N VAL A 32 -1.46 -8.20 -5.54
CA VAL A 32 -1.56 -8.10 -7.00
C VAL A 32 -1.70 -9.50 -7.58
N LYS A 33 -2.66 -9.69 -8.49
CA LYS A 33 -2.86 -10.91 -9.26
C LYS A 33 -3.06 -10.54 -10.73
N ASP A 34 -2.35 -11.21 -11.63
CA ASP A 34 -2.43 -10.98 -13.09
C ASP A 34 -2.23 -9.50 -13.49
N GLY A 35 -1.32 -8.81 -12.79
CA GLY A 35 -1.02 -7.39 -13.00
C GLY A 35 -2.08 -6.42 -12.51
N LYS A 36 -3.13 -6.89 -11.81
CA LYS A 36 -4.21 -6.09 -11.23
C LYS A 36 -4.14 -6.11 -9.70
N ILE A 37 -4.36 -4.96 -9.07
CA ILE A 37 -4.49 -4.88 -7.61
C ILE A 37 -5.85 -5.48 -7.23
N ILE A 38 -5.81 -6.50 -6.36
CA ILE A 38 -7.02 -7.16 -5.85
C ILE A 38 -7.30 -6.82 -4.39
N ALA A 39 -6.30 -6.33 -3.65
CA ALA A 39 -6.48 -5.79 -2.30
C ALA A 39 -5.44 -4.72 -1.99
N LYS A 40 -5.80 -3.77 -1.13
CA LYS A 40 -4.92 -2.77 -0.55
C LYS A 40 -5.39 -2.42 0.85
N SER A 41 -4.46 -2.30 1.80
CA SER A 41 -4.79 -1.92 3.19
C SER A 41 -3.60 -1.26 3.88
N ALA A 42 -3.87 -0.62 5.00
CA ALA A 42 -2.88 -0.21 5.99
C ALA A 42 -3.19 -0.85 7.35
N ASN A 43 -2.26 -0.74 8.30
CA ASN A 43 -2.45 -1.20 9.68
C ASN A 43 -3.55 -0.40 10.40
N THR A 44 -4.25 -0.99 11.38
CA THR A 44 -5.29 -0.31 12.19
C THR A 44 -5.07 -0.59 13.66
#